data_AF-A0A2G5VHI5-F1
#
_entry.id   AF-A0A2G5VHI5-F1
#
_cell.length_a   1.000
_cell.length_b   1.000
_cell.length_c   1.000
_cell.angle_alpha   90.00
_cell.angle_beta   90.00
_cell.angle_gamma   90.00
#
_symmetry.space_group_name_H-M   'P 1'
#
loop_
_entity.id
_entity.type
_entity.pdbx_description
1 polymer ?
#
loop_
_entity_poly.entity_id
_entity_poly.type
_entity_poly.pdbx_seq_one_letter_code
_entity_poly.pdbx_strand_id
1 'polypeptide(L)'
;MMSSSPLGVFGALPVDTLTTICRHLPMNDVVTVSHLDNELGDCVKRFIYRELKGLKVEINENESTIHFIHKDKRSTQLKLEGYAWEEVVANAKCVESLEMIISKGMSTSSLFSAFRKAPFCLRSLKIQIPKGGDKFPTKTHELRKRCYDLAAKHRSSLRYLEMTTPDGQNAYANLDTATSSMRFTFNQAEEPAPSEEAEHNSSHTFVYTVFHAFLNAHTIKNVTLEIGSKFDPNLALQKAYQIALPYSGRPILERLTIEFGNSLKSVNEADMKQVLLRHVDECHVSTPNLQHFHCSLPHDEIDLSQEFLTLLNEPVTKSRKNPKSQPYKSTISLRPVRCQ
;
A
#
# COMPACT_ATOMS: atom_id res chain seq x y z
N MET A 1 35.25 37.54 -31.58
CA MET A 1 35.74 36.25 -31.07
C MET A 1 34.55 35.50 -30.51
N MET A 2 34.05 34.50 -31.24
CA MET A 2 32.99 33.62 -30.73
C MET A 2 33.63 32.71 -29.67
N SER A 3 33.17 32.83 -28.42
CA SER A 3 33.50 31.87 -27.37
C SER A 3 32.93 30.52 -27.81
N SER A 4 33.78 29.61 -28.27
CA SER A 4 33.42 28.21 -28.40
C SER A 4 33.04 27.71 -27.01
N SER A 5 31.73 27.53 -26.77
CA SER A 5 31.28 26.84 -25.56
C SER A 5 32.04 25.50 -25.47
N PRO A 6 32.59 25.14 -24.29
CA PRO A 6 33.33 23.89 -24.10
C PRO A 6 32.50 22.62 -24.43
N LEU A 7 31.20 22.79 -24.69
CA LEU A 7 30.24 21.76 -25.04
C LEU A 7 30.10 21.43 -26.53
N GLY A 8 30.79 22.15 -27.43
CA GLY A 8 30.64 21.95 -28.87
C GLY A 8 29.18 22.08 -29.32
N VAL A 9 28.71 21.14 -30.16
CA VAL A 9 27.33 21.15 -30.70
C VAL A 9 26.27 21.00 -29.60
N PHE A 10 26.55 20.31 -28.48
CA PHE A 10 25.56 20.03 -27.43
C PHE A 10 25.14 21.28 -26.65
N GLY A 11 26.06 22.22 -26.42
CA GLY A 11 25.73 23.50 -25.77
C GLY A 11 24.96 24.46 -26.67
N ALA A 12 24.86 24.17 -27.98
CA ALA A 12 24.12 24.97 -28.95
C ALA A 12 22.76 24.35 -29.33
N LEU A 13 22.44 23.15 -28.84
CA LEU A 13 21.16 22.50 -29.14
C LEU A 13 20.02 23.18 -28.38
N PRO A 14 18.86 23.43 -29.02
CA PRO A 14 17.66 23.82 -28.32
C PRO A 14 17.29 22.79 -27.23
N VAL A 15 16.75 23.29 -26.12
CA VAL A 15 16.34 22.47 -24.96
C VAL A 15 15.41 21.31 -25.38
N ASP A 16 14.52 21.53 -26.35
CA ASP A 16 13.61 20.50 -26.85
C ASP A 16 14.33 19.37 -27.58
N THR A 17 15.40 19.70 -28.32
CA THR A 17 16.24 18.72 -29.02
C THR A 17 17.08 17.92 -28.02
N LEU A 18 17.70 18.59 -27.05
CA LEU A 18 18.43 17.94 -25.96
C LEU A 18 17.51 17.01 -25.17
N THR A 19 16.29 17.46 -24.88
CA THR A 19 15.28 16.65 -24.18
C THR A 19 14.92 15.40 -24.96
N THR A 20 14.71 15.53 -26.27
CA THR A 20 14.44 14.40 -27.16
C THR A 20 15.60 13.41 -27.19
N ILE A 21 16.85 13.89 -27.29
CA ILE A 21 18.03 13.01 -27.28
C ILE A 21 18.14 12.27 -25.96
N CYS A 22 18.10 12.96 -24.82
CA CYS A 22 18.21 12.35 -23.49
C CYS A 22 17.07 11.36 -23.18
N ARG A 23 15.89 11.53 -23.79
CA ARG A 23 14.81 10.54 -23.72
C ARG A 23 15.15 9.20 -24.39
N HIS A 24 16.08 9.17 -25.33
CA HIS A 24 16.50 7.92 -25.97
C HIS A 24 17.78 7.32 -25.36
N LEU A 25 18.41 8.02 -24.41
CA LEU A 25 19.60 7.54 -23.74
C LEU A 25 19.29 6.65 -22.53
N PRO A 26 20.16 5.66 -22.23
CA PRO A 26 20.23 5.02 -20.92
C PRO A 26 20.44 6.04 -19.81
N MET A 27 19.92 5.76 -18.60
CA MET A 27 20.01 6.70 -17.47
C MET A 27 21.47 6.99 -17.08
N ASN A 28 22.39 6.03 -17.24
CA ASN A 28 23.81 6.24 -16.96
C ASN A 28 24.43 7.33 -17.84
N ASP A 29 24.04 7.36 -19.11
CA ASP A 29 24.51 8.37 -20.07
C ASP A 29 23.87 9.72 -19.79
N VAL A 30 22.59 9.74 -19.39
CA VAL A 30 21.90 10.97 -18.95
C VAL A 30 22.60 11.58 -17.74
N VAL A 31 22.99 10.76 -16.75
CA VAL A 31 23.77 11.21 -15.59
C VAL A 31 25.14 11.71 -16.05
N THR A 32 25.81 11.02 -16.96
CA THR A 32 27.09 11.46 -17.51
C THR A 32 26.97 12.84 -18.17
N VAL A 33 25.95 13.04 -19.02
CA VAL A 33 25.65 14.33 -19.66
C VAL A 33 25.44 15.44 -18.64
N SER A 34 24.75 15.15 -17.52
CA SER A 34 24.51 16.14 -16.47
C SER A 34 25.78 16.60 -15.74
N HIS A 35 26.86 15.83 -15.82
CA HIS A 35 28.16 16.15 -15.22
C HIS A 35 29.13 16.81 -16.20
N LEU A 36 28.82 16.88 -17.49
CA LEU A 36 29.72 17.47 -18.49
C LEU A 36 29.81 19.00 -18.35
N ASP A 37 28.72 19.65 -17.94
CA ASP A 37 28.64 21.10 -17.76
C ASP A 37 27.46 21.49 -16.86
N ASN A 38 27.56 22.64 -16.18
CA ASN A 38 26.55 23.12 -15.25
C ASN A 38 25.21 23.46 -15.91
N GLU A 39 25.21 24.10 -17.09
CA GLU A 39 23.98 24.45 -17.80
C GLU A 39 23.25 23.21 -18.30
N LEU A 40 24.00 22.22 -18.81
CA LEU A 40 23.44 20.91 -19.18
C LEU A 40 22.91 20.16 -17.95
N GLY A 41 23.64 20.20 -16.84
CA GLY A 41 23.20 19.63 -15.56
C GLY A 41 21.88 20.21 -15.09
N ASP A 42 21.73 21.53 -15.15
CA ASP A 42 20.48 22.23 -14.83
C ASP A 42 19.34 21.87 -15.79
N CYS A 43 19.64 21.74 -17.09
CA CYS A 43 18.66 21.28 -18.08
C CYS A 43 18.19 19.84 -17.79
N VAL A 44 19.10 18.91 -17.53
CA VAL A 44 18.76 17.52 -17.20
C VAL A 44 17.87 17.46 -15.96
N LYS A 45 18.26 18.16 -14.89
CA LYS A 45 17.50 18.23 -13.63
C LYS A 45 16.11 18.85 -13.82
N ARG A 46 16.02 19.89 -14.65
CA ARG A 46 14.78 20.64 -14.87
C ARG A 46 13.81 19.95 -15.83
N PHE A 47 14.30 19.28 -16.86
CA PHE A 47 13.45 18.73 -17.92
C PHE A 47 13.38 17.21 -17.88
N ILE A 48 14.51 16.51 -17.78
CA ILE A 48 14.54 15.04 -17.85
C ILE A 48 14.07 14.40 -16.55
N TYR A 49 14.64 14.79 -15.41
CA TYR A 49 14.25 14.19 -14.12
C TYR A 49 12.82 14.54 -13.69
N ARG A 50 12.21 15.57 -14.29
CA ARG A 50 10.78 15.89 -14.12
C ARG A 50 9.84 14.99 -14.93
N GLU A 51 10.35 14.23 -15.89
CA GLU A 51 9.58 13.22 -16.60
C GLU A 51 9.43 11.93 -15.80
N LEU A 52 10.17 11.79 -14.69
CA LEU A 52 10.06 10.63 -13.81
C LEU A 52 8.77 10.68 -13.00
N LYS A 53 7.98 9.60 -13.12
CA LYS A 53 6.69 9.42 -12.44
C LYS A 53 6.69 8.29 -11.45
N GLY A 54 7.45 7.23 -11.71
CA GLY A 54 7.52 6.08 -10.84
C GLY A 54 8.94 5.63 -10.59
N LEU A 55 9.13 4.96 -9.46
CA LEU A 55 10.34 4.22 -9.13
C LEU A 55 9.97 2.78 -8.84
N LYS A 56 10.75 1.83 -9.34
CA LYS A 56 10.72 0.42 -8.90
C LYS A 56 12.11 0.05 -8.41
N VAL A 57 12.21 -0.46 -7.20
CA VAL A 57 13.47 -0.89 -6.60
C VAL A 57 13.42 -2.39 -6.41
N GLU A 58 14.47 -3.08 -6.85
CA GLU A 58 14.64 -4.50 -6.64
C GLU A 58 15.98 -4.73 -5.93
N ILE A 59 15.94 -5.29 -4.72
CA ILE A 59 17.11 -5.63 -3.93
C ILE A 59 17.01 -7.12 -3.63
N ASN A 60 17.85 -7.91 -4.30
CA ASN A 60 17.97 -9.34 -4.08
C ASN A 60 19.44 -9.71 -3.78
N GLU A 61 19.70 -11.00 -3.53
CA GLU A 61 21.04 -11.46 -3.13
C GLU A 61 22.12 -11.24 -4.22
N ASN A 62 21.71 -11.18 -5.49
CA ASN A 62 22.61 -11.12 -6.64
C ASN A 62 22.70 -9.72 -7.26
N GLU A 63 21.64 -8.93 -7.15
CA GLU A 63 21.52 -7.64 -7.82
C GLU A 63 20.68 -6.67 -6.99
N SER A 64 21.09 -5.39 -7.03
CA SER A 64 20.37 -4.29 -6.42
C SER A 64 20.22 -3.17 -7.45
N THR A 65 19.01 -2.94 -7.93
CA THR A 65 18.69 -2.02 -9.02
C THR A 65 17.56 -1.07 -8.66
N ILE A 66 17.56 0.08 -9.33
CA ILE A 66 16.46 1.02 -9.33
C ILE A 66 16.07 1.34 -10.77
N HIS A 67 14.79 1.15 -11.07
CA HIS A 67 14.15 1.49 -12.32
C HIS A 67 13.41 2.81 -12.17
N PHE A 68 13.67 3.73 -13.10
CA PHE A 68 13.04 5.02 -13.23
C PHE A 68 11.99 4.93 -14.35
N ILE A 69 10.72 5.10 -13.97
CA ILE A 69 9.57 5.01 -14.86
C ILE A 69 9.17 6.43 -15.28
N HIS A 70 9.18 6.68 -16.59
CA HIS A 70 8.89 7.98 -17.19
C HIS A 70 7.38 8.15 -17.44
N LYS A 71 6.92 9.37 -17.69
CA LYS A 71 5.51 9.70 -18.01
C LYS A 71 4.94 8.91 -19.19
N ASP A 72 5.78 8.62 -20.17
CA ASP A 72 5.48 7.82 -21.36
C ASP A 72 5.49 6.30 -21.10
N LYS A 73 5.66 5.88 -19.84
CA LYS A 73 5.80 4.50 -19.36
C LYS A 73 7.11 3.81 -19.74
N ARG A 74 8.05 4.49 -20.39
CA ARG A 74 9.39 3.96 -20.61
C ARG A 74 10.09 3.75 -19.27
N SER A 75 10.94 2.73 -19.20
CA SER A 75 11.74 2.43 -18.02
C SER A 75 13.23 2.48 -18.36
N THR A 76 14.01 3.05 -17.44
CA THR A 76 15.48 3.06 -17.48
C THR A 76 15.99 2.65 -16.11
N GLN A 77 17.16 2.01 -16.02
CA GLN A 77 17.64 1.49 -14.73
C GLN A 77 19.07 1.92 -14.41
N LEU A 78 19.39 1.93 -13.12
CA LEU A 78 20.74 2.04 -12.57
C LEU A 78 20.97 0.98 -11.49
N LYS A 79 22.23 0.56 -11.33
CA LYS A 79 22.64 -0.27 -10.19
C LYS A 79 22.78 0.59 -8.93
N LEU A 80 22.44 0.02 -7.78
CA LEU A 80 22.55 0.68 -6.48
C LEU A 80 23.97 0.67 -5.90
N GLU A 81 24.89 -0.12 -6.47
CA GLU A 81 26.31 -0.19 -6.07
C GLU A 81 27.09 1.11 -6.34
N GLY A 82 26.57 1.99 -7.20
CA GLY A 82 27.12 3.33 -7.45
C GLY A 82 26.32 4.45 -6.77
N TYR A 83 26.77 5.70 -6.94
CA TYR A 83 26.09 6.88 -6.36
C TYR A 83 25.23 7.66 -7.37
N ALA A 84 25.29 7.32 -8.67
CA ALA A 84 24.59 8.03 -9.73
C ALA A 84 23.06 8.08 -9.52
N TRP A 85 22.47 7.02 -8.97
CA TRP A 85 21.04 6.97 -8.72
C TRP A 85 20.59 7.94 -7.62
N GLU A 86 21.45 8.25 -6.64
CA GLU A 86 21.13 9.16 -5.54
C GLU A 86 20.86 10.56 -6.07
N GLU A 87 21.65 11.01 -7.05
CA GLU A 87 21.46 12.30 -7.72
C GLU A 87 20.11 12.37 -8.43
N VAL A 88 19.77 11.32 -9.20
CA VAL A 88 18.50 11.26 -9.92
C VAL A 88 17.34 11.35 -8.93
N VAL A 89 17.37 10.55 -7.86
CA VAL A 89 16.36 10.54 -6.79
C VAL A 89 16.25 11.90 -6.10
N ALA A 90 17.37 12.56 -5.81
CA ALA A 90 17.40 13.88 -5.17
C ALA A 90 16.72 14.97 -6.02
N ASN A 91 16.65 14.80 -7.34
CA ASN A 91 16.10 15.77 -8.27
C ASN A 91 14.74 15.37 -8.88
N ALA A 92 14.28 14.14 -8.66
CA ALA A 92 13.05 13.57 -9.25
C ALA A 92 11.75 14.08 -8.58
N LYS A 93 11.42 15.36 -8.76
CA LYS A 93 10.29 16.02 -8.05
C LYS A 93 8.89 15.49 -8.41
N CYS A 94 8.72 14.85 -9.57
CA CYS A 94 7.40 14.46 -10.10
C CYS A 94 7.02 13.00 -9.81
N VAL A 95 7.86 12.27 -9.08
CA VAL A 95 7.59 10.87 -8.71
C VAL A 95 6.38 10.80 -7.79
N GLU A 96 5.44 9.92 -8.13
CA GLU A 96 4.21 9.71 -7.38
C GLU A 96 3.99 8.24 -6.98
N SER A 97 4.73 7.30 -7.57
CA SER A 97 4.65 5.89 -7.22
C SER A 97 6.01 5.28 -6.90
N LEU A 98 6.09 4.50 -5.84
CA LEU A 98 7.26 3.71 -5.48
C LEU A 98 6.87 2.27 -5.23
N GLU A 99 7.52 1.35 -5.94
CA GLU A 99 7.46 -0.08 -5.71
C GLU A 99 8.82 -0.58 -5.22
N MET A 100 8.83 -1.39 -4.16
CA MET A 100 10.04 -1.92 -3.57
C MET A 100 9.90 -3.42 -3.37
N ILE A 101 10.81 -4.18 -3.93
CA ILE A 101 10.96 -5.62 -3.71
C ILE A 101 12.30 -5.82 -2.99
N ILE A 102 12.27 -6.18 -1.71
CA ILE A 102 13.45 -6.15 -0.83
C ILE A 102 13.65 -7.51 -0.15
N SER A 103 14.67 -8.25 -0.55
CA SER A 103 15.12 -9.45 0.15
C SER A 103 15.65 -9.14 1.55
N LYS A 104 15.39 -10.04 2.49
CA LYS A 104 15.86 -9.93 3.87
C LYS A 104 17.39 -9.96 3.94
N GLY A 105 17.96 -9.34 4.98
CA GLY A 105 19.40 -9.34 5.25
C GLY A 105 20.25 -8.39 4.39
N MET A 106 19.67 -7.79 3.35
CA MET A 106 20.34 -6.86 2.44
C MET A 106 20.51 -5.46 3.04
N SER A 107 21.55 -4.74 2.62
CA SER A 107 21.78 -3.36 3.05
C SER A 107 20.83 -2.41 2.31
N THR A 108 20.06 -1.61 3.06
CA THR A 108 19.07 -0.67 2.50
C THR A 108 19.19 0.75 3.05
N SER A 109 20.18 1.01 3.92
CA SER A 109 20.30 2.28 4.67
C SER A 109 20.41 3.50 3.75
N SER A 110 21.32 3.48 2.77
CA SER A 110 21.52 4.58 1.82
C SER A 110 20.27 4.86 1.00
N LEU A 111 19.59 3.82 0.52
CA LEU A 111 18.34 3.94 -0.23
C LEU A 111 17.25 4.66 0.56
N PHE A 112 16.95 4.19 1.78
CA PHE A 112 15.93 4.83 2.61
C PHE A 112 16.34 6.24 3.05
N SER A 113 17.64 6.50 3.25
CA SER A 113 18.16 7.84 3.51
C SER A 113 17.91 8.79 2.33
N ALA A 114 18.19 8.34 1.11
CA ALA A 114 17.93 9.09 -0.12
C ALA A 114 16.43 9.36 -0.29
N PHE A 115 15.58 8.35 -0.14
CA PHE A 115 14.12 8.52 -0.19
C PHE A 115 13.58 9.45 0.89
N ARG A 116 14.16 9.43 2.09
CA ARG A 116 13.81 10.36 3.16
C ARG A 116 14.15 11.81 2.79
N LYS A 117 15.27 12.06 2.12
CA LYS A 117 15.69 13.41 1.68
C LYS A 117 15.06 13.86 0.36
N ALA A 118 14.51 12.92 -0.42
CA ALA A 118 13.97 13.22 -1.74
C ALA A 118 12.77 14.19 -1.71
N PRO A 119 12.64 15.07 -2.71
CA PRO A 119 11.65 16.14 -2.73
C PRO A 119 10.24 15.71 -3.19
N PHE A 120 10.09 14.49 -3.71
CA PHE A 120 8.81 14.01 -4.23
C PHE A 120 7.82 13.66 -3.11
N CYS A 121 6.54 13.59 -3.49
CA CYS A 121 5.44 13.20 -2.61
C CYS A 121 4.71 11.98 -3.21
N LEU A 122 4.82 10.82 -2.56
CA LEU A 122 4.22 9.60 -3.05
C LEU A 122 2.69 9.63 -2.89
N ARG A 123 1.99 9.19 -3.94
CA ARG A 123 0.57 8.84 -3.95
C ARG A 123 0.38 7.32 -3.86
N SER A 124 1.34 6.53 -4.32
CA SER A 124 1.30 5.07 -4.28
C SER A 124 2.60 4.50 -3.73
N LEU A 125 2.50 3.57 -2.79
CA LEU A 125 3.62 2.84 -2.20
C LEU A 125 3.32 1.34 -2.18
N LYS A 126 4.21 0.54 -2.77
CA LYS A 126 4.17 -0.93 -2.73
C LYS A 126 5.45 -1.46 -2.09
N ILE A 127 5.32 -2.31 -1.07
CA ILE A 127 6.45 -2.94 -0.40
C ILE A 127 6.24 -4.45 -0.42
N GLN A 128 7.17 -5.17 -1.04
CA GLN A 128 7.17 -6.62 -1.10
C GLN A 128 8.46 -7.13 -0.46
N ILE A 129 8.31 -8.01 0.52
CA ILE A 129 9.43 -8.69 1.18
C ILE A 129 9.28 -10.18 0.85
N PRO A 130 9.99 -10.70 -0.17
CA PRO A 130 9.85 -12.09 -0.59
C PRO A 130 10.33 -13.06 0.49
N LYS A 131 9.83 -14.31 0.42
CA LYS A 131 10.28 -15.42 1.27
C LYS A 131 11.76 -15.72 0.99
N GLY A 132 12.56 -15.84 2.04
CA GLY A 132 13.99 -16.18 1.96
C GLY A 132 14.91 -15.22 2.72
N GLY A 133 16.18 -15.63 2.89
CA GLY A 133 17.29 -14.76 3.29
C GLY A 133 17.48 -14.44 4.77
N ASP A 134 16.65 -14.94 5.69
CA ASP A 134 16.73 -14.52 7.10
C ASP A 134 17.79 -15.29 7.91
N LYS A 135 19.06 -14.92 7.73
CA LYS A 135 20.15 -15.31 8.64
C LYS A 135 20.34 -14.31 9.80
N PHE A 136 19.65 -13.16 9.77
CA PHE A 136 19.93 -12.01 10.65
C PHE A 136 18.65 -11.25 11.09
N PRO A 137 18.01 -11.63 12.20
CA PRO A 137 16.75 -11.04 12.67
C PRO A 137 16.79 -9.52 12.92
N THR A 138 17.93 -8.99 13.37
CA THR A 138 18.12 -7.55 13.65
C THR A 138 17.99 -6.69 12.39
N LYS A 139 18.53 -7.15 11.26
CA LYS A 139 18.42 -6.45 9.97
C LYS A 139 16.99 -6.39 9.48
N THR A 140 16.22 -7.45 9.71
CA THR A 140 14.78 -7.50 9.37
C THR A 140 13.98 -6.49 10.19
N HIS A 141 14.25 -6.35 11.48
CA HIS A 141 13.62 -5.32 12.32
C HIS A 141 13.96 -3.89 11.84
N GLU A 142 15.23 -3.62 11.52
CA GLU A 142 15.63 -2.31 10.98
C GLU A 142 14.96 -1.99 9.65
N LEU A 143 14.86 -2.98 8.74
CA LEU A 143 14.15 -2.82 7.47
C LEU A 143 12.70 -2.40 7.71
N ARG A 144 12.00 -3.10 8.61
CA ARG A 144 10.61 -2.79 8.95
C ARG A 144 10.45 -1.36 9.48
N LYS A 145 11.37 -0.93 10.36
CA LYS A 145 11.39 0.46 10.85
C LYS A 145 11.58 1.47 9.71
N ARG A 146 12.51 1.20 8.78
CA ARG A 146 12.73 2.07 7.61
C ARG A 146 11.50 2.15 6.70
N CYS A 147 10.81 1.03 6.46
CA CYS A 147 9.54 0.98 5.72
C CYS A 147 8.45 1.80 6.42
N TYR A 148 8.33 1.68 7.74
CA TYR A 148 7.42 2.51 8.53
C TYR A 148 7.74 4.00 8.39
N ASP A 149 9.01 4.39 8.56
CA ASP A 149 9.43 5.79 8.46
C ASP A 149 9.14 6.38 7.07
N LEU A 150 9.30 5.58 6.02
CA LEU A 150 8.97 5.95 4.65
C LEU A 150 7.46 6.17 4.46
N ALA A 151 6.63 5.23 4.91
CA ALA A 151 5.18 5.39 4.85
C ALA A 151 4.72 6.60 5.69
N ALA A 152 5.27 6.78 6.89
CA ALA A 152 4.98 7.90 7.77
C ALA A 152 5.37 9.26 7.15
N LYS A 153 6.49 9.34 6.42
CA LYS A 153 6.88 10.54 5.66
C LYS A 153 5.81 10.94 4.63
N HIS A 154 5.23 9.97 3.92
CA HIS A 154 4.31 10.22 2.81
C HIS A 154 2.84 10.07 3.19
N ARG A 155 2.52 9.79 4.46
CA ARG A 155 1.18 9.42 4.93
C ARG A 155 0.05 10.32 4.44
N SER A 156 0.25 11.65 4.40
CA SER A 156 -0.81 12.60 3.99
C SER A 156 -1.05 12.63 2.48
N SER A 157 -0.04 12.32 1.67
CA SER A 157 -0.14 12.32 0.20
C SER A 157 -0.49 10.95 -0.39
N LEU A 158 -0.22 9.86 0.35
CA LEU A 158 -0.54 8.51 -0.07
C LEU A 158 -2.05 8.33 -0.28
N ARG A 159 -2.40 7.59 -1.32
CA ARG A 159 -3.75 7.15 -1.66
C ARG A 159 -3.81 5.65 -1.88
N TYR A 160 -2.66 5.04 -2.20
CA TYR A 160 -2.51 3.61 -2.34
C TYR A 160 -1.34 3.11 -1.49
N LEU A 161 -1.57 2.07 -0.70
CA LEU A 161 -0.55 1.35 0.04
C LEU A 161 -0.74 -0.15 -0.15
N GLU A 162 0.30 -0.86 -0.53
CA GLU A 162 0.31 -2.32 -0.65
C GLU A 162 1.53 -2.90 0.07
N MET A 163 1.30 -3.97 0.82
CA MET A 163 2.34 -4.70 1.51
C MET A 163 2.19 -6.20 1.29
N THR A 164 3.27 -6.84 0.89
CA THR A 164 3.39 -8.30 0.85
C THR A 164 4.52 -8.74 1.78
N THR A 165 4.19 -9.62 2.72
CA THR A 165 5.13 -10.17 3.69
C THR A 165 5.65 -11.55 3.26
N PRO A 166 6.78 -12.00 3.81
CA PRO A 166 7.45 -13.24 3.37
C PRO A 166 6.64 -14.52 3.61
N ASP A 167 5.67 -14.49 4.53
CA ASP A 167 4.70 -15.56 4.77
C ASP A 167 3.56 -15.60 3.72
N GLY A 168 3.56 -14.68 2.75
CA GLY A 168 2.56 -14.59 1.70
C GLY A 168 1.29 -13.82 2.12
N GLN A 169 1.26 -13.20 3.29
CA GLN A 169 0.20 -12.24 3.63
C GLN A 169 0.33 -11.02 2.70
N ASN A 170 -0.78 -10.62 2.09
CA ASN A 170 -0.84 -9.46 1.21
C ASN A 170 -2.01 -8.57 1.63
N ALA A 171 -1.72 -7.30 1.88
CA ALA A 171 -2.72 -6.31 2.22
C ALA A 171 -2.54 -5.07 1.34
N TYR A 172 -3.63 -4.51 0.84
CA TYR A 172 -3.59 -3.21 0.17
C TYR A 172 -4.82 -2.36 0.45
N ALA A 173 -4.62 -1.05 0.47
CA ALA A 173 -5.65 -0.04 0.61
C ALA A 173 -5.62 0.92 -0.57
N ASN A 174 -6.80 1.27 -1.06
CA ASN A 174 -7.02 2.33 -2.02
C ASN A 174 -8.01 3.34 -1.43
N LEU A 175 -7.59 4.60 -1.28
CA LEU A 175 -8.35 5.69 -0.72
C LEU A 175 -8.87 6.62 -1.80
N ASP A 176 -10.18 6.87 -1.75
CA ASP A 176 -10.80 8.00 -2.43
C ASP A 176 -11.09 9.10 -1.42
N THR A 177 -10.25 10.14 -1.44
CA THR A 177 -10.38 11.29 -0.55
C THR A 177 -11.58 12.18 -0.88
N ALA A 178 -12.12 12.14 -2.09
CA ALA A 178 -13.30 12.94 -2.45
C ALA A 178 -14.56 12.40 -1.76
N THR A 179 -14.63 11.08 -1.54
CA THR A 179 -15.77 10.39 -0.92
C THR A 179 -15.48 9.90 0.50
N SER A 180 -14.30 10.24 1.06
CA SER A 180 -13.80 9.71 2.33
C SER A 180 -13.94 8.19 2.43
N SER A 181 -13.70 7.50 1.32
CA SER A 181 -13.90 6.06 1.20
C SER A 181 -12.59 5.32 1.04
N MET A 182 -12.57 4.09 1.53
CA MET A 182 -11.45 3.17 1.40
C MET A 182 -11.96 1.82 0.92
N ARG A 183 -11.25 1.26 -0.05
CA ARG A 183 -11.28 -0.17 -0.33
C ARG A 183 -10.00 -0.79 0.21
N PHE A 184 -10.15 -1.74 1.13
CA PHE A 184 -9.05 -2.46 1.74
C PHE A 184 -9.20 -3.94 1.45
N THR A 185 -8.17 -4.55 0.87
CA THR A 185 -8.15 -5.96 0.55
C THR A 185 -7.10 -6.65 1.41
N PHE A 186 -7.50 -7.76 2.03
CA PHE A 186 -6.62 -8.58 2.84
C PHE A 186 -6.66 -10.02 2.35
N ASN A 187 -5.49 -10.51 1.96
CA ASN A 187 -5.26 -11.90 1.60
C ASN A 187 -4.45 -12.56 2.73
N GLN A 188 -5.07 -13.53 3.38
CA GLN A 188 -4.46 -14.31 4.45
C GLN A 188 -3.22 -15.05 3.93
N ALA A 189 -2.16 -15.06 4.73
CA ALA A 189 -1.03 -15.96 4.54
C ALA A 189 -1.46 -17.43 4.62
N GLU A 190 -0.56 -18.33 4.23
CA GLU A 190 -0.79 -19.77 4.42
C GLU A 190 -0.83 -20.12 5.91
N GLU A 191 -1.44 -21.25 6.24
CA GLU A 191 -1.47 -21.74 7.61
C GLU A 191 -0.02 -21.97 8.08
N PRO A 192 0.44 -21.25 9.13
CA PRO A 192 1.82 -21.37 9.57
C PRO A 192 2.04 -22.73 10.24
N ALA A 193 3.20 -23.35 9.98
CA ALA A 193 3.67 -24.43 10.84
C ALA A 193 3.93 -23.88 12.27
N PRO A 194 3.90 -24.73 13.33
CA PRO A 194 4.18 -24.27 14.70
C PRO A 194 5.52 -23.52 14.85
N SER A 195 6.52 -23.87 14.03
CA SER A 195 7.82 -23.19 13.99
C SER A 195 7.81 -21.80 13.36
N GLU A 196 6.75 -21.44 12.61
CA GLU A 196 6.62 -20.21 11.83
C GLU A 196 5.64 -19.19 12.46
N GLU A 197 4.94 -19.56 13.54
CA GLU A 197 3.93 -18.71 14.20
C GLU A 197 4.48 -17.34 14.64
N ALA A 198 5.68 -17.33 15.21
CA ALA A 198 6.32 -16.10 15.67
C ALA A 198 6.59 -15.14 14.50
N GLU A 199 7.04 -15.66 13.36
CA GLU A 199 7.29 -14.86 12.16
C GLU A 199 5.97 -14.32 11.58
N HIS A 200 4.94 -15.16 11.50
CA HIS A 200 3.62 -14.79 11.01
C HIS A 200 2.96 -13.68 11.85
N ASN A 201 3.05 -13.77 13.18
CA ASN A 201 2.59 -12.70 14.09
C ASN A 201 3.38 -11.40 13.91
N SER A 202 4.68 -11.54 13.69
CA SER A 202 5.61 -10.44 13.47
C SER A 202 5.33 -9.73 12.12
N SER A 203 5.00 -10.48 11.07
CA SER A 203 4.56 -9.98 9.75
C SER A 203 3.25 -9.21 9.87
N HIS A 204 2.25 -9.77 10.57
CA HIS A 204 0.98 -9.07 10.80
C HIS A 204 1.18 -7.76 11.56
N THR A 205 1.97 -7.78 12.64
CA THR A 205 2.29 -6.58 13.44
C THR A 205 2.98 -5.51 12.59
N PHE A 206 3.88 -5.92 11.70
CA PHE A 206 4.53 -5.00 10.77
C PHE A 206 3.54 -4.34 9.80
N VAL A 207 2.70 -5.13 9.13
CA VAL A 207 1.66 -4.61 8.23
C VAL A 207 0.72 -3.67 8.97
N TYR A 208 0.22 -4.09 10.14
CA TYR A 208 -0.62 -3.27 11.02
C TYR A 208 0.02 -1.91 11.31
N THR A 209 1.29 -1.89 11.71
CA THR A 209 1.98 -0.66 12.12
C THR A 209 2.14 0.33 10.97
N VAL A 210 2.48 -0.16 9.77
CA VAL A 210 2.66 0.69 8.58
C VAL A 210 1.31 1.22 8.09
N PHE A 211 0.28 0.36 8.01
CA PHE A 211 -1.06 0.78 7.61
C PHE A 211 -1.64 1.79 8.60
N HIS A 212 -1.42 1.65 9.91
CA HIS A 212 -1.91 2.63 10.88
C HIS A 212 -1.25 4.00 10.73
N ALA A 213 0.03 4.06 10.37
CA ALA A 213 0.67 5.35 10.06
C ALA A 213 0.06 6.04 8.84
N PHE A 214 -0.35 5.24 7.84
CA PHE A 214 -1.04 5.70 6.65
C PHE A 214 -2.49 6.12 6.95
N LEU A 215 -3.30 5.23 7.50
CA LEU A 215 -4.74 5.43 7.72
C LEU A 215 -5.05 6.55 8.71
N ASN A 216 -4.24 6.71 9.76
CA ASN A 216 -4.44 7.79 10.74
C ASN A 216 -4.17 9.19 10.20
N ALA A 217 -3.57 9.32 9.00
CA ALA A 217 -3.41 10.61 8.33
C ALA A 217 -4.67 11.04 7.55
N HIS A 218 -5.71 10.20 7.51
CA HIS A 218 -6.90 10.41 6.70
C HIS A 218 -8.18 10.31 7.52
N THR A 219 -9.19 11.06 7.10
CA THR A 219 -10.56 10.90 7.58
C THR A 219 -11.31 9.95 6.67
N ILE A 220 -11.55 8.73 7.14
CA ILE A 220 -12.20 7.66 6.39
C ILE A 220 -13.53 7.34 7.07
N LYS A 221 -14.62 7.52 6.33
CA LYS A 221 -16.00 7.31 6.82
C LYS A 221 -16.63 6.06 6.23
N ASN A 222 -16.21 5.67 5.03
CA ASN A 222 -16.75 4.54 4.29
C ASN A 222 -15.63 3.52 4.07
N VAL A 223 -15.77 2.30 4.59
CA VAL A 223 -14.77 1.24 4.43
C VAL A 223 -15.39 0.02 3.78
N THR A 224 -14.76 -0.47 2.71
CA THR A 224 -15.02 -1.78 2.11
C THR A 224 -13.84 -2.69 2.41
N LEU A 225 -14.10 -3.81 3.10
CA LEU A 225 -13.14 -4.86 3.39
C LEU A 225 -13.35 -6.02 2.42
N GLU A 226 -12.37 -6.27 1.55
CA GLU A 226 -12.34 -7.45 0.67
C GLU A 226 -11.44 -8.51 1.30
N ILE A 227 -11.98 -9.70 1.56
CA ILE A 227 -11.31 -10.71 2.37
C ILE A 227 -11.05 -11.96 1.53
N GLY A 228 -9.78 -12.25 1.31
CA GLY A 228 -9.27 -13.51 0.80
C GLY A 228 -8.77 -14.38 1.95
N SER A 229 -9.51 -15.42 2.30
CA SER A 229 -9.06 -16.42 3.28
C SER A 229 -8.37 -17.60 2.59
N LYS A 230 -7.38 -18.20 3.27
CA LYS A 230 -6.74 -19.44 2.84
C LYS A 230 -7.05 -20.62 3.77
N PHE A 231 -7.19 -20.38 5.08
CA PHE A 231 -7.42 -21.45 6.07
C PHE A 231 -8.43 -21.09 7.15
N ASP A 232 -8.42 -19.86 7.68
CA ASP A 232 -9.33 -19.43 8.76
C ASP A 232 -9.95 -18.06 8.43
N PRO A 233 -11.20 -18.03 7.94
CA PRO A 233 -11.88 -16.78 7.61
C PRO A 233 -12.20 -15.87 8.79
N ASN A 234 -12.40 -16.40 10.00
CA ASN A 234 -12.59 -15.59 11.19
C ASN A 234 -11.31 -14.80 11.48
N LEU A 235 -10.18 -15.50 11.52
CA LEU A 235 -8.88 -14.88 11.73
C LEU A 235 -8.55 -13.89 10.62
N ALA A 236 -8.87 -14.21 9.36
CA ALA A 236 -8.67 -13.31 8.23
C ALA A 236 -9.48 -12.01 8.39
N LEU A 237 -10.75 -12.10 8.77
CA LEU A 237 -11.59 -10.92 9.04
C LEU A 237 -11.08 -10.12 10.24
N GLN A 238 -10.70 -10.79 11.34
CA GLN A 238 -10.12 -10.13 12.50
C GLN A 238 -8.87 -9.34 12.16
N LYS A 239 -7.93 -9.95 11.43
CA LYS A 239 -6.70 -9.30 10.99
C LYS A 239 -6.98 -8.14 10.03
N ALA A 240 -7.88 -8.35 9.05
CA ALA A 240 -8.28 -7.31 8.11
C ALA A 240 -8.87 -6.09 8.85
N TYR A 241 -9.77 -6.33 9.80
CA TYR A 241 -10.39 -5.29 10.61
C TYR A 241 -9.35 -4.54 11.46
N GLN A 242 -8.45 -5.27 12.14
CA GLN A 242 -7.38 -4.67 12.93
C GLN A 242 -6.50 -3.74 12.10
N ILE A 243 -6.15 -4.13 10.87
CA ILE A 243 -5.30 -3.32 9.98
C ILE A 243 -6.08 -2.13 9.43
N ALA A 244 -7.29 -2.34 8.90
CA ALA A 244 -8.02 -1.33 8.14
C ALA A 244 -8.75 -0.30 9.02
N LEU A 245 -9.00 -0.59 10.29
CA LEU A 245 -9.76 0.27 11.20
C LEU A 245 -9.00 0.59 12.49
N PRO A 246 -8.04 1.54 12.42
CA PRO A 246 -7.37 2.08 13.59
C PRO A 246 -8.37 2.57 14.64
N TYR A 247 -8.05 2.39 15.92
CA TYR A 247 -8.94 2.76 17.02
C TYR A 247 -9.41 4.22 16.95
N SER A 248 -8.52 5.15 16.56
CA SER A 248 -8.81 6.57 16.30
C SER A 248 -9.80 6.83 15.17
N GLY A 249 -9.89 5.95 14.18
CA GLY A 249 -10.81 6.08 13.04
C GLY A 249 -12.19 5.49 13.31
N ARG A 250 -12.30 4.52 14.22
CA ARG A 250 -13.56 3.81 14.51
C ARG A 250 -14.72 4.73 14.92
N PRO A 251 -14.52 5.79 15.73
CA PRO A 251 -15.59 6.73 16.06
C PRO A 251 -16.13 7.50 14.86
N ILE A 252 -15.42 7.59 13.74
CA ILE A 252 -15.82 8.40 12.57
C ILE A 252 -16.47 7.53 11.48
N LEU A 253 -16.37 6.21 11.61
CA LEU A 253 -16.89 5.26 10.62
C LEU A 253 -18.41 5.36 10.52
N GLU A 254 -18.92 5.63 9.32
CA GLU A 254 -20.34 5.74 9.00
C GLU A 254 -20.85 4.51 8.22
N ARG A 255 -20.00 3.93 7.36
CA ARG A 255 -20.33 2.74 6.56
C ARG A 255 -19.20 1.71 6.59
N LEU A 256 -19.57 0.46 6.83
CA LEU A 256 -18.71 -0.70 6.72
C LEU A 256 -19.35 -1.72 5.77
N THR A 257 -18.65 -2.03 4.68
CA THR A 257 -18.98 -3.12 3.77
C THR A 257 -17.95 -4.22 3.92
N ILE A 258 -18.37 -5.47 4.05
CA ILE A 258 -17.53 -6.65 4.05
C ILE A 258 -17.85 -7.46 2.80
N GLU A 259 -16.84 -7.75 1.98
CA GLU A 259 -16.94 -8.59 0.81
C GLU A 259 -16.02 -9.79 0.99
N PHE A 260 -16.60 -10.97 1.19
CA PHE A 260 -15.83 -12.19 1.16
C PHE A 260 -15.60 -12.61 -0.29
N GLY A 261 -14.34 -12.83 -0.68
CA GLY A 261 -14.00 -13.32 -2.02
C GLY A 261 -14.47 -14.76 -2.28
N ASN A 262 -14.16 -15.30 -3.46
CA ASN A 262 -14.51 -16.67 -3.88
C ASN A 262 -13.84 -17.80 -3.06
N SER A 263 -13.10 -17.46 -1.99
CA SER A 263 -12.21 -18.36 -1.25
C SER A 263 -12.78 -18.85 0.09
N LEU A 264 -14.08 -18.66 0.38
CA LEU A 264 -14.75 -19.21 1.56
C LEU A 264 -15.14 -20.69 1.42
N LYS A 265 -14.45 -21.48 0.59
CA LYS A 265 -14.86 -22.83 0.17
C LYS A 265 -15.09 -23.87 1.30
N SER A 266 -14.90 -23.53 2.57
CA SER A 266 -14.97 -24.46 3.70
C SER A 266 -15.72 -23.95 4.94
N VAL A 267 -16.25 -22.71 4.98
CA VAL A 267 -16.91 -22.19 6.19
C VAL A 267 -18.40 -22.48 6.17
N ASN A 268 -18.85 -23.21 7.19
CA ASN A 268 -20.27 -23.48 7.38
C ASN A 268 -21.02 -22.20 7.85
N GLU A 269 -22.34 -22.24 7.70
CA GLU A 269 -23.23 -21.11 8.03
C GLU A 269 -23.10 -20.67 9.50
N ALA A 270 -23.07 -21.62 10.43
CA ALA A 270 -23.01 -21.32 11.87
C ALA A 270 -21.73 -20.55 12.23
N ASP A 271 -20.60 -20.94 11.64
CA ASP A 271 -19.32 -20.30 11.83
C ASP A 271 -19.33 -18.89 11.22
N MET A 272 -19.84 -18.71 10.00
CA MET A 272 -19.97 -17.36 9.40
C MET A 272 -20.89 -16.46 10.23
N LYS A 273 -21.99 -17.00 10.76
CA LYS A 273 -22.91 -16.28 11.64
C LYS A 273 -22.22 -15.85 12.93
N GLN A 274 -21.46 -16.74 13.57
CA GLN A 274 -20.69 -16.41 14.78
C GLN A 274 -19.60 -15.37 14.49
N VAL A 275 -18.89 -15.50 13.38
CA VAL A 275 -17.86 -14.55 12.95
C VAL A 275 -18.45 -13.15 12.79
N LEU A 276 -19.56 -13.03 12.07
CA LEU A 276 -20.23 -11.74 11.85
C LEU A 276 -20.81 -11.17 13.13
N LEU A 277 -21.51 -11.96 13.95
CA LEU A 277 -22.08 -11.50 15.22
C LEU A 277 -21.00 -11.04 16.19
N ARG A 278 -19.94 -11.83 16.37
CA ARG A 278 -18.83 -11.46 17.24
C ARG A 278 -18.18 -10.16 16.80
N HIS A 279 -17.99 -9.98 15.49
CA HIS A 279 -17.46 -8.73 14.96
C HIS A 279 -18.42 -7.56 15.17
N VAL A 280 -19.70 -7.73 14.90
CA VAL A 280 -20.72 -6.70 15.10
C VAL A 280 -20.78 -6.31 16.58
N ASP A 281 -20.88 -7.27 17.50
CA ASP A 281 -20.92 -7.08 18.95
C ASP A 281 -19.68 -6.36 19.50
N GLU A 282 -18.48 -6.88 19.21
CA GLU A 282 -17.22 -6.32 19.71
C GLU A 282 -16.93 -4.95 19.07
N CYS A 283 -17.33 -4.74 17.82
CA CYS A 283 -17.00 -3.52 17.09
C CYS A 283 -17.97 -2.37 17.37
N HIS A 284 -19.26 -2.63 17.63
CA HIS A 284 -20.25 -1.56 17.81
C HIS A 284 -19.96 -0.63 18.97
N VAL A 285 -19.42 -1.14 20.07
CA VAL A 285 -18.95 -0.29 21.18
C VAL A 285 -17.86 0.68 20.72
N SER A 286 -17.01 0.24 19.79
CA SER A 286 -15.90 1.04 19.25
C SER A 286 -16.26 1.88 18.02
N THR A 287 -17.39 1.63 17.35
CA THR A 287 -17.87 2.34 16.15
C THR A 287 -19.24 3.02 16.38
N PRO A 288 -19.34 3.97 17.33
CA PRO A 288 -20.62 4.56 17.74
C PRO A 288 -21.40 5.26 16.62
N ASN A 289 -20.72 5.73 15.57
CA ASN A 289 -21.33 6.44 14.45
C ASN A 289 -21.62 5.55 13.23
N LEU A 290 -21.46 4.23 13.34
CA LEU A 290 -21.77 3.32 12.24
C LEU A 290 -23.27 3.37 11.93
N GLN A 291 -23.61 3.72 10.69
CA GLN A 291 -24.97 3.85 10.18
C GLN A 291 -25.32 2.71 9.24
N HIS A 292 -24.35 2.25 8.46
CA HIS A 292 -24.56 1.24 7.44
C HIS A 292 -23.57 0.10 7.61
N PHE A 293 -24.10 -1.10 7.83
CA PHE A 293 -23.35 -2.34 7.73
C PHE A 293 -23.86 -3.13 6.53
N HIS A 294 -22.96 -3.54 5.66
CA HIS A 294 -23.28 -4.39 4.52
C HIS A 294 -22.32 -5.56 4.47
N CYS A 295 -22.84 -6.76 4.29
CA CYS A 295 -22.03 -7.96 4.08
C CYS A 295 -22.44 -8.60 2.76
N SER A 296 -21.47 -8.82 1.87
CA SER A 296 -21.63 -9.62 0.65
C SER A 296 -21.03 -11.00 0.87
N LEU A 297 -21.89 -12.03 0.80
CA LEU A 297 -21.49 -13.42 0.90
C LEU A 297 -21.23 -14.04 -0.49
N PRO A 298 -20.30 -14.98 -0.64
CA PRO A 298 -19.89 -15.51 -1.95
C PRO A 298 -20.73 -16.70 -2.45
N HIS A 299 -21.66 -17.24 -1.64
CA HIS A 299 -22.49 -18.39 -1.99
C HIS A 299 -23.97 -18.04 -1.87
N ASP A 300 -24.73 -18.28 -2.94
CA ASP A 300 -26.19 -18.04 -3.03
C ASP A 300 -27.02 -18.98 -2.12
N GLU A 301 -26.37 -19.94 -1.45
CA GLU A 301 -27.03 -21.00 -0.67
C GLU A 301 -27.04 -20.74 0.85
N ILE A 302 -26.50 -19.62 1.33
CA ILE A 302 -26.57 -19.29 2.76
C ILE A 302 -27.95 -18.70 3.07
N ASP A 303 -28.87 -19.55 3.53
CA ASP A 303 -30.21 -19.13 3.93
C ASP A 303 -30.15 -18.40 5.29
N LEU A 304 -30.28 -17.08 5.27
CA LEU A 304 -30.15 -16.25 6.45
C LEU A 304 -31.49 -16.16 7.17
N SER A 305 -31.60 -16.83 8.32
CA SER A 305 -32.80 -16.73 9.16
C SER A 305 -33.09 -15.27 9.57
N GLN A 306 -34.38 -14.91 9.62
CA GLN A 306 -34.82 -13.59 10.09
C GLN A 306 -34.34 -13.31 11.53
N GLU A 307 -34.22 -14.35 12.35
CA GLU A 307 -33.66 -14.28 13.70
C GLU A 307 -32.20 -13.79 13.68
N PHE A 308 -31.37 -14.31 12.77
CA PHE A 308 -29.98 -13.87 12.62
C PHE A 308 -29.87 -12.41 12.18
N LEU A 309 -30.71 -11.99 11.22
CA LEU A 309 -30.78 -10.58 10.80
C LEU A 309 -31.24 -9.67 11.94
N THR A 310 -32.12 -10.15 12.82
CA THR A 310 -32.56 -9.42 14.01
C THR A 310 -31.41 -9.27 15.01
N LEU A 311 -30.68 -10.36 15.28
CA LEU A 311 -29.52 -10.38 16.17
C LEU A 311 -28.39 -9.46 15.69
N LEU A 312 -28.19 -9.27 14.39
CA LEU A 312 -27.22 -8.30 13.87
C LEU A 312 -27.60 -6.84 14.15
N ASN A 313 -28.89 -6.55 14.34
CA ASN A 313 -29.38 -5.21 14.64
C ASN A 313 -29.48 -4.92 16.15
N GLU A 314 -29.53 -5.95 17.00
CA GLU A 314 -29.66 -5.83 18.46
C GLU A 314 -28.53 -5.06 19.18
N PRO A 315 -27.24 -5.22 18.82
CA PRO A 315 -26.14 -4.54 19.51
C PRO A 315 -26.21 -3.03 19.27
N VAL A 316 -26.80 -2.63 18.14
CA VAL A 316 -26.98 -1.23 17.75
C VAL A 316 -28.15 -0.59 18.46
N THR A 317 -29.24 -1.33 18.69
CA THR A 317 -30.38 -0.85 19.46
C THR A 317 -30.06 -0.72 20.95
N LYS A 318 -29.22 -1.61 21.52
CA LYS A 318 -28.83 -1.59 22.94
C LYS A 318 -27.76 -0.53 23.29
N SER A 319 -26.84 -0.22 22.39
CA SER A 319 -25.68 0.67 22.68
C SER A 319 -25.88 2.15 22.32
N ARG A 320 -26.88 2.49 21.51
CA ARG A 320 -27.14 3.87 21.08
C ARG A 320 -27.81 4.70 22.18
N LYS A 321 -27.02 5.56 22.83
CA LYS A 321 -27.48 6.47 23.90
C LYS A 321 -28.38 7.63 23.45
N ASN A 322 -28.51 7.89 22.14
CA ASN A 322 -29.28 9.02 21.63
C ASN A 322 -30.38 8.58 20.63
N PRO A 323 -31.67 8.68 20.98
CA PRO A 323 -32.78 8.29 20.11
C PRO A 323 -32.94 9.14 18.83
N LYS A 324 -32.17 10.23 18.69
CA LYS A 324 -32.15 11.10 17.49
C LYS A 324 -31.02 10.80 16.48
N SER A 325 -30.19 9.78 16.72
CA SER A 325 -29.14 9.38 15.76
C SER A 325 -29.74 8.83 14.45
N GLN A 326 -29.12 9.12 13.31
CA GLN A 326 -29.52 8.60 11.99
C GLN A 326 -29.73 7.07 12.02
N PRO A 327 -30.72 6.52 11.28
CA PRO A 327 -31.10 5.12 11.38
C PRO A 327 -29.92 4.19 11.06
N TYR A 328 -29.73 3.14 11.87
CA TYR A 328 -28.82 2.05 11.51
C TYR A 328 -29.53 1.09 10.58
N LYS A 329 -28.82 0.62 9.56
CA LYS A 329 -29.29 -0.44 8.68
C LYS A 329 -28.17 -1.46 8.45
N SER A 330 -28.40 -2.68 8.90
CA SER A 330 -27.63 -3.83 8.42
C SER A 330 -28.29 -4.43 7.19
N THR A 331 -27.48 -4.86 6.24
CA THR A 331 -27.92 -5.58 5.04
C THR A 331 -26.95 -6.71 4.76
N ILE A 332 -27.48 -7.87 4.37
CA ILE A 332 -26.67 -8.95 3.84
C ILE A 332 -27.19 -9.24 2.44
N SER A 333 -26.29 -9.29 1.47
CA SER A 333 -26.61 -9.67 0.10
C SER A 333 -25.81 -10.89 -0.30
N LEU A 334 -26.45 -11.77 -1.05
CA LEU A 334 -25.76 -12.77 -1.84
C LEU A 334 -25.09 -12.05 -3.02
N ARG A 335 -23.88 -12.48 -3.41
CA ARG A 335 -23.19 -11.88 -4.55
C ARG A 335 -24.04 -12.08 -5.81
N PRO A 336 -24.33 -11.05 -6.61
CA PRO A 336 -25.00 -11.28 -7.88
C PRO A 336 -24.09 -12.16 -8.74
N VAL A 337 -24.60 -13.34 -9.15
CA VAL A 337 -24.02 -14.14 -10.21
C VAL A 337 -23.87 -13.22 -11.42
N ARG A 338 -22.64 -12.83 -11.75
CA ARG A 338 -22.37 -12.29 -13.08
C ARG A 338 -22.61 -13.43 -14.04
N CYS A 339 -23.79 -13.49 -14.65
CA CYS A 339 -24.02 -14.32 -15.83
C CYS A 339 -22.88 -14.00 -16.81
N GLN A 340 -22.04 -15.00 -17.08
CA GLN A 340 -21.02 -14.92 -18.12
C GLN A 340 -21.68 -14.94 -19.50
#